data_AF-A0A7L4ZPU9-F1
#
_entry.id   AF-A0A7L4ZPU9-F1
#
_cell.length_a   1.000
_cell.length_b   1.000
_cell.length_c   1.000
_cell.angle_alpha   90.00
_cell.angle_beta   90.00
_cell.angle_gamma   90.00
#
_symmetry.space_group_name_H-M   'P 1'
#
loop_
_entity.id
_entity.type
_entity.pdbx_description
1 polymer ?
#
loop_
_entity_poly.entity_id
_entity_poly.type
_entity_poly.pdbx_seq_one_letter_code
_entity_poly.pdbx_strand_id
1 'polypeptide(L)'
;MDIKKALSESNKSKVLSGQGMTLFITTQLSELKNHGIIQDFEKKVNFKHRAFDYEDQFLANFVIHTVDDKRIIVRSSNSFRSDRAKIGFYDLDGILRLSNLSEDIISTIYLVSDEELQNSNFISLREKFINKEFYCPATHLFTLSEFVEFLQTYYEEKSSLFEDIQSEQKFKSIREAGSFYGIQGNKLEKEISEWLNNKTYLKRYKAIKEYSTYDIIIDTILKKYQLNKNDIIKIHTTNSIPLLKNGGNPKTDLFIQITTIDGEIISETISIKNTTKKRVSCHDYKADDFIRVLNCAGTKLETYLKLFQNYPTYSEFEDNLPINYTIEEFSNLMKGKAKLLTEWCLKGSHDIENLIDSSKQISNFVLINSNGKIHFFEYDKYIDYIMKNSTLKFSTPFSWTYPSKQRGKRIQLKMPILSSINN
;
A
#
# COMPACT_ATOMS: atom_id res chain seq x y z
N MET A 1 -9.43 16.54 -10.91
CA MET A 1 -10.85 16.18 -10.84
C MET A 1 -11.15 15.98 -9.38
N ASP A 2 -12.02 16.80 -8.78
CA ASP A 2 -12.47 16.57 -7.42
C ASP A 2 -13.55 15.49 -7.50
N ILE A 3 -13.26 14.25 -7.09
CA ILE A 3 -14.35 13.30 -6.77
C ILE A 3 -15.26 13.94 -5.69
N LYS A 4 -14.73 14.90 -4.92
CA LYS A 4 -15.50 15.82 -4.06
C LYS A 4 -16.52 16.70 -4.80
N LYS A 5 -16.36 17.04 -6.07
CA LYS A 5 -17.31 17.87 -6.83
C LYS A 5 -18.57 17.08 -7.20
N ALA A 6 -18.51 15.75 -7.17
CA ALA A 6 -19.68 14.88 -7.25
C ALA A 6 -20.46 14.80 -5.91
N LEU A 7 -19.86 15.27 -4.81
CA LEU A 7 -20.55 15.53 -3.54
C LEU A 7 -21.17 16.94 -3.57
N SER A 8 -22.12 17.20 -4.47
CA SER A 8 -23.05 18.29 -4.18
C SER A 8 -23.91 17.85 -2.98
N GLU A 9 -24.28 18.79 -2.10
CA GLU A 9 -25.21 18.53 -0.99
C GLU A 9 -26.54 17.92 -1.49
N SER A 10 -26.88 18.18 -2.76
CA SER A 10 -28.00 17.58 -3.47
C SER A 10 -27.83 16.08 -3.75
N ASN A 11 -26.61 15.57 -3.96
CA ASN A 11 -26.34 14.14 -4.14
C ASN A 11 -26.28 13.39 -2.80
N LYS A 12 -25.73 14.01 -1.74
CA LYS A 12 -25.83 13.48 -0.36
C LYS A 12 -27.28 13.26 0.05
N SER A 13 -28.17 14.20 -0.30
CA SER A 13 -29.60 14.12 0.00
C SER A 13 -30.35 13.03 -0.79
N LYS A 14 -29.80 12.51 -1.90
CA LYS A 14 -30.43 11.46 -2.73
C LYS A 14 -30.05 10.02 -2.34
N VAL A 15 -29.14 9.82 -1.38
CA VAL A 15 -28.65 8.50 -0.95
C VAL A 15 -29.60 7.77 0.01
N LEU A 16 -30.75 8.37 0.36
CA LEU A 16 -31.73 7.89 1.35
C LEU A 16 -32.49 6.56 1.01
N SER A 17 -32.01 5.76 0.04
CA SER A 17 -32.50 4.39 -0.17
C SER A 17 -31.38 3.45 -0.62
N GLY A 18 -31.51 2.15 -0.33
CA GLY A 18 -30.51 1.15 -0.73
C GLY A 18 -30.27 1.01 -2.24
N GLN A 19 -31.25 1.43 -3.06
CA GLN A 19 -31.08 1.57 -4.51
C GLN A 19 -30.17 2.76 -4.85
N GLY A 20 -30.23 3.84 -4.07
CA GLY A 20 -29.36 5.02 -4.20
C GLY A 20 -27.90 4.73 -3.89
N MET A 21 -27.61 4.00 -2.80
CA MET A 21 -26.23 3.63 -2.43
C MET A 21 -25.57 2.74 -3.51
N THR A 22 -26.27 1.71 -3.98
CA THR A 22 -25.75 0.82 -5.02
C THR A 22 -25.47 1.58 -6.32
N LEU A 23 -26.38 2.46 -6.74
CA LEU A 23 -26.21 3.28 -7.93
C LEU A 23 -25.01 4.24 -7.78
N PHE A 24 -24.90 4.91 -6.64
CA PHE A 24 -23.79 5.82 -6.36
C PHE A 24 -22.43 5.12 -6.42
N ILE A 25 -22.27 3.98 -5.74
CA ILE A 25 -21.04 3.18 -5.80
C ILE A 25 -20.74 2.74 -7.24
N THR A 26 -21.77 2.29 -7.98
CA THR A 26 -21.63 1.91 -9.39
C THR A 26 -21.08 3.06 -10.23
N THR A 27 -21.56 4.29 -10.02
CA THR A 27 -21.04 5.48 -10.71
C THR A 27 -19.57 5.71 -10.39
N GLN A 28 -19.19 5.68 -9.12
CA GLN A 28 -17.80 5.87 -8.69
C GLN A 28 -16.85 4.82 -9.30
N LEU A 29 -17.24 3.55 -9.26
CA LEU A 29 -16.43 2.46 -9.84
C LEU A 29 -16.37 2.53 -11.37
N SER A 30 -17.45 2.97 -12.03
CA SER A 30 -17.45 3.18 -13.48
C SER A 30 -16.48 4.28 -13.90
N GLU A 31 -16.34 5.35 -13.10
CA GLU A 31 -15.34 6.38 -13.34
C GLU A 31 -13.92 5.82 -13.23
N LEU A 32 -13.61 5.04 -12.19
CA LEU A 32 -12.30 4.40 -12.06
C LEU A 32 -11.99 3.47 -13.25
N LYS A 33 -12.97 2.69 -13.69
CA LYS A 33 -12.86 1.81 -14.86
C LYS A 33 -12.59 2.61 -16.13
N ASN A 34 -13.33 3.69 -16.36
CA ASN A 34 -13.18 4.55 -17.55
C ASN A 34 -11.79 5.21 -17.62
N HIS A 35 -11.21 5.55 -16.47
CA HIS A 35 -9.84 6.10 -16.37
C HIS A 35 -8.75 5.01 -16.45
N GLY A 36 -9.12 3.72 -16.48
CA GLY A 36 -8.17 2.61 -16.49
C GLY A 36 -7.44 2.40 -15.16
N ILE A 37 -8.01 2.87 -14.05
CA ILE A 37 -7.46 2.72 -12.70
C ILE A 37 -7.78 1.34 -12.11
N ILE A 38 -8.94 0.82 -12.47
CA ILE A 38 -9.35 -0.57 -12.24
C ILE A 38 -9.66 -1.22 -13.58
N GLN A 39 -9.57 -2.55 -13.64
CA GLN A 39 -9.91 -3.31 -14.84
C GLN A 39 -11.42 -3.40 -15.00
N ASP A 40 -12.13 -3.84 -13.95
CA ASP A 40 -13.58 -3.96 -13.93
C ASP A 40 -14.13 -4.01 -12.51
N PHE A 41 -15.46 -4.07 -12.38
CA PHE A 41 -16.12 -4.44 -11.14
C PHE A 41 -17.41 -5.22 -11.42
N GLU A 42 -17.72 -6.15 -10.53
CA GLU A 42 -18.95 -6.95 -10.56
C GLU A 42 -19.86 -6.58 -9.39
N LYS A 43 -21.16 -6.83 -9.54
CA LYS A 43 -22.19 -6.52 -8.53
C LYS A 43 -22.89 -7.78 -8.08
N LYS A 44 -23.15 -7.91 -6.78
CA LYS A 44 -23.90 -9.03 -6.17
C LYS A 44 -23.37 -10.40 -6.62
N VAL A 45 -22.07 -10.60 -6.44
CA VAL A 45 -21.40 -11.86 -6.78
C VAL A 45 -21.49 -12.77 -5.57
N ASN A 46 -21.88 -14.03 -5.78
CA ASN A 46 -21.74 -15.04 -4.75
C ASN A 46 -20.50 -15.90 -5.03
N PHE A 47 -19.91 -16.40 -3.95
CA PHE A 47 -18.80 -17.33 -3.98
C PHE A 47 -19.18 -18.60 -3.26
N LYS A 48 -18.79 -19.73 -3.86
CA LYS A 48 -18.90 -21.02 -3.21
C LYS A 48 -17.76 -21.28 -2.25
N HIS A 49 -18.03 -22.18 -1.31
CA HIS A 49 -16.99 -22.85 -0.56
C HIS A 49 -16.27 -23.87 -1.47
N ARG A 50 -14.95 -23.81 -1.58
CA ARG A 50 -14.15 -24.65 -2.50
C ARG A 50 -14.34 -26.17 -2.38
N ALA A 51 -14.80 -26.62 -1.21
CA ALA A 51 -15.07 -28.03 -0.91
C ALA A 51 -16.55 -28.45 -1.02
N PHE A 52 -17.47 -27.54 -1.40
CA PHE A 52 -18.90 -27.84 -1.54
C PHE A 52 -19.45 -27.26 -2.85
N ASP A 53 -20.55 -27.82 -3.35
CA ASP A 53 -21.14 -27.43 -4.64
C ASP A 53 -22.17 -26.30 -4.54
N TYR A 54 -22.45 -25.76 -3.35
CA TYR A 54 -23.40 -24.65 -3.18
C TYR A 54 -22.79 -23.33 -3.65
N GLU A 55 -23.25 -22.85 -4.81
CA GLU A 55 -22.69 -21.68 -5.51
C GLU A 55 -22.92 -20.35 -4.78
N ASP A 56 -24.05 -20.23 -4.06
CA ASP A 56 -24.51 -18.97 -3.47
C ASP A 56 -24.14 -18.79 -1.99
N GLN A 57 -22.99 -19.34 -1.55
CA GLN A 57 -22.65 -19.42 -0.13
C GLN A 57 -22.26 -18.06 0.49
N PHE A 58 -21.38 -17.31 -0.18
CA PHE A 58 -20.81 -16.08 0.36
C PHE A 58 -21.06 -14.90 -0.58
N LEU A 59 -21.83 -13.92 -0.13
CA LEU A 59 -22.15 -12.75 -0.94
C LEU A 59 -21.03 -11.71 -0.89
N ALA A 60 -20.73 -11.10 -2.04
CA ALA A 60 -20.03 -9.83 -2.19
C ALA A 60 -20.94 -8.84 -2.93
N ASN A 61 -21.22 -7.68 -2.33
CA ASN A 61 -22.03 -6.66 -3.01
C ASN A 61 -21.29 -6.05 -4.19
N PHE A 62 -19.98 -5.87 -4.06
CA PHE A 62 -19.09 -5.50 -5.15
C PHE A 62 -17.79 -6.31 -5.08
N VAL A 63 -17.30 -6.70 -6.25
CA VAL A 63 -15.96 -7.26 -6.46
C VAL A 63 -15.24 -6.33 -7.42
N ILE A 64 -14.22 -5.63 -6.95
CA ILE A 64 -13.46 -4.67 -7.77
C ILE A 64 -12.19 -5.37 -8.23
N HIS A 65 -12.00 -5.45 -9.54
CA HIS A 65 -10.84 -6.05 -10.19
C HIS A 65 -9.82 -4.96 -10.52
N THR A 66 -8.67 -4.99 -9.86
CA THR A 66 -7.61 -4.02 -10.09
C THR A 66 -6.80 -4.38 -11.34
N VAL A 67 -5.99 -3.44 -11.84
CA VAL A 67 -5.19 -3.68 -13.05
C VAL A 67 -4.02 -4.66 -12.84
N ASP A 68 -3.67 -4.95 -11.58
CA ASP A 68 -2.58 -5.84 -11.17
C ASP A 68 -3.08 -7.24 -10.76
N ASP A 69 -4.27 -7.63 -11.24
CA ASP A 69 -4.94 -8.92 -10.99
C ASP A 69 -5.29 -9.16 -9.51
N LYS A 70 -5.50 -8.07 -8.75
CA LYS A 70 -5.93 -8.10 -7.34
C LYS A 70 -7.40 -7.72 -7.20
N ARG A 71 -7.92 -7.94 -6.00
CA ARG A 71 -9.35 -7.78 -5.70
C ARG A 71 -9.59 -6.98 -4.44
N ILE A 72 -10.58 -6.09 -4.50
CA ILE A 72 -11.18 -5.45 -3.35
C ILE A 72 -12.61 -5.96 -3.23
N ILE A 73 -12.94 -6.58 -2.11
CA ILE A 73 -14.25 -7.18 -1.84
C ILE A 73 -15.05 -6.24 -0.94
N VAL A 74 -16.24 -5.85 -1.38
CA VAL A 74 -17.12 -4.96 -0.62
C VAL A 74 -18.40 -5.70 -0.25
N ARG A 75 -18.67 -5.77 1.05
CA ARG A 75 -19.97 -6.09 1.60
C ARG A 75 -20.63 -4.85 2.13
N SER A 76 -21.84 -4.53 1.65
CA SER A 76 -22.56 -3.33 2.04
C SER A 76 -23.89 -3.63 2.74
N SER A 77 -24.28 -2.73 3.64
CA SER A 77 -25.58 -2.72 4.32
C SER A 77 -26.09 -1.30 4.42
N ASN A 78 -27.41 -1.09 4.25
CA ASN A 78 -28.00 0.25 4.37
C ASN A 78 -28.13 0.73 5.82
N SER A 79 -28.14 -0.20 6.76
CA SER A 79 -28.19 0.09 8.19
C SER A 79 -27.30 -0.85 8.98
N PHE A 80 -26.75 -0.37 10.09
CA PHE A 80 -25.93 -1.18 10.98
C PHE A 80 -26.77 -1.78 12.11
N ARG A 81 -26.74 -3.10 12.19
CA ARG A 81 -27.18 -3.84 13.37
C ARG A 81 -26.14 -4.89 13.71
N SER A 82 -25.72 -4.93 14.97
CA SER A 82 -24.61 -5.78 15.41
C SER A 82 -24.85 -7.28 15.18
N ASP A 83 -26.10 -7.73 15.32
CA ASP A 83 -26.53 -9.11 15.03
C ASP A 83 -26.41 -9.45 13.53
N ARG A 84 -26.84 -8.53 12.65
CA ARG A 84 -26.84 -8.72 11.19
C ARG A 84 -25.49 -8.47 10.54
N ALA A 85 -24.64 -7.63 11.13
CA ALA A 85 -23.28 -7.39 10.65
C ALA A 85 -22.46 -8.68 10.60
N LYS A 86 -22.72 -9.62 11.52
CA LYS A 86 -22.11 -10.96 11.53
C LYS A 86 -22.35 -11.76 10.26
N ILE A 87 -23.47 -11.54 9.56
CA ILE A 87 -23.73 -12.19 8.26
C ILE A 87 -22.73 -11.68 7.22
N GLY A 88 -22.56 -10.36 7.12
CA GLY A 88 -21.56 -9.79 6.22
C GLY A 88 -20.13 -10.19 6.59
N PHE A 89 -19.85 -10.35 7.88
CA PHE A 89 -18.55 -10.89 8.33
C PHE A 89 -18.39 -12.34 7.91
N TYR A 90 -19.39 -13.19 8.12
CA TYR A 90 -19.38 -14.57 7.65
C TYR A 90 -19.09 -14.67 6.14
N ASP A 91 -19.70 -13.80 5.33
CA ASP A 91 -19.44 -13.77 3.89
C ASP A 91 -17.99 -13.37 3.57
N LEU A 92 -17.51 -12.26 4.14
CA LEU A 92 -16.14 -11.79 3.91
C LEU A 92 -15.12 -12.86 4.33
N ASP A 93 -15.38 -13.50 5.46
CA ASP A 93 -14.55 -14.55 6.01
C ASP A 93 -14.49 -15.79 5.13
N GLY A 94 -15.65 -16.23 4.65
CA GLY A 94 -15.79 -17.35 3.72
C GLY A 94 -15.08 -17.07 2.40
N ILE A 95 -15.22 -15.86 1.86
CA ILE A 95 -14.49 -15.43 0.67
C ILE A 95 -12.98 -15.46 0.92
N LEU A 96 -12.52 -14.91 2.04
CA LEU A 96 -11.09 -14.83 2.37
C LEU A 96 -10.43 -16.18 2.61
N ARG A 97 -11.12 -17.17 3.17
CA ARG A 97 -10.49 -18.44 3.60
C ARG A 97 -10.88 -19.64 2.78
N LEU A 98 -12.08 -19.61 2.20
CA LEU A 98 -12.76 -20.81 1.69
C LEU A 98 -13.10 -20.69 0.21
N SER A 99 -12.95 -19.52 -0.41
CA SER A 99 -13.06 -19.35 -1.86
C SER A 99 -11.71 -19.59 -2.57
N ASN A 100 -11.76 -19.68 -3.90
CA ASN A 100 -10.55 -19.81 -4.74
C ASN A 100 -9.78 -18.48 -4.92
N LEU A 101 -10.18 -17.41 -4.21
CA LEU A 101 -9.73 -16.05 -4.44
C LEU A 101 -8.87 -15.47 -3.32
N SER A 102 -8.67 -16.22 -2.24
CA SER A 102 -8.01 -15.75 -1.02
C SER A 102 -6.66 -15.09 -1.30
N GLU A 103 -5.92 -15.63 -2.26
CA GLU A 103 -4.56 -15.21 -2.58
C GLU A 103 -4.47 -13.89 -3.34
N ASP A 104 -5.57 -13.31 -3.82
CA ASP A 104 -5.58 -12.06 -4.62
C ASP A 104 -6.32 -10.90 -3.95
N ILE A 105 -6.82 -11.08 -2.73
CA ILE A 105 -7.59 -10.05 -2.04
C ILE A 105 -6.67 -9.10 -1.28
N ILE A 106 -6.71 -7.82 -1.64
CA ILE A 106 -5.91 -6.74 -1.02
C ILE A 106 -6.77 -5.84 -0.12
N SER A 107 -8.09 -6.02 -0.09
CA SER A 107 -8.98 -5.36 0.86
C SER A 107 -10.34 -6.06 0.97
N THR A 108 -10.86 -6.11 2.19
CA THR A 108 -12.24 -6.50 2.49
C THR A 108 -12.91 -5.36 3.25
N ILE A 109 -14.02 -4.87 2.71
CA ILE A 109 -14.68 -3.66 3.19
C ILE A 109 -16.09 -4.04 3.63
N TYR A 110 -16.42 -3.77 4.89
CA TYR A 110 -17.80 -3.71 5.35
C TYR A 110 -18.28 -2.25 5.31
N LEU A 111 -19.26 -1.97 4.46
CA LEU A 111 -19.67 -0.63 4.08
C LEU A 111 -21.09 -0.33 4.57
N VAL A 112 -21.27 0.79 5.25
CA VAL A 112 -22.58 1.28 5.72
C VAL A 112 -22.86 2.71 5.25
N SER A 113 -24.07 3.22 5.49
CA SER A 113 -24.42 4.62 5.22
C SER A 113 -23.72 5.56 6.21
N ASP A 114 -23.59 6.84 5.83
CA ASP A 114 -22.98 7.86 6.71
C ASP A 114 -23.82 8.15 7.97
N GLU A 115 -25.11 7.85 7.94
CA GLU A 115 -26.02 7.99 9.09
C GLU A 115 -25.57 7.12 10.27
N GLU A 116 -24.88 6.00 9.99
CA GLU A 116 -24.39 5.09 11.02
C GLU A 116 -23.26 5.69 11.87
N LEU A 117 -22.70 6.84 11.49
CA LEU A 117 -21.80 7.61 12.37
C LEU A 117 -22.49 8.08 13.66
N GLN A 118 -23.82 8.10 13.70
CA GLN A 118 -24.59 8.40 14.93
C GLN A 118 -25.05 7.14 15.67
N ASN A 119 -24.79 5.95 15.12
CA ASN A 119 -25.18 4.68 15.75
C ASN A 119 -24.11 4.23 16.75
N SER A 120 -24.44 4.27 18.03
CA SER A 120 -23.55 3.87 19.13
C SER A 120 -23.02 2.43 19.00
N ASN A 121 -23.79 1.52 18.41
CA ASN A 121 -23.33 0.15 18.20
C ASN A 121 -22.25 0.08 17.11
N PHE A 122 -22.35 0.90 16.06
CA PHE A 122 -21.36 0.95 15.00
C PHE A 122 -20.05 1.58 15.50
N ILE A 123 -20.17 2.69 16.24
CA ILE A 123 -19.03 3.35 16.89
C ILE A 123 -18.32 2.37 17.83
N SER A 124 -19.06 1.72 18.73
CA SER A 124 -18.49 0.74 19.67
C SER A 124 -17.84 -0.45 18.96
N LEU A 125 -18.41 -0.92 17.85
CA LEU A 125 -17.79 -1.97 17.05
C LEU A 125 -16.45 -1.52 16.46
N ARG A 126 -16.37 -0.30 15.93
CA ARG A 126 -15.12 0.25 15.38
C ARG A 126 -14.03 0.36 16.44
N GLU A 127 -14.36 0.83 17.63
CA GLU A 127 -13.43 0.92 18.75
C GLU A 127 -12.90 -0.48 19.13
N LYS A 128 -13.79 -1.46 19.28
CA LYS A 128 -13.41 -2.85 19.57
C LYS A 128 -12.53 -3.47 18.48
N PHE A 129 -12.81 -3.15 17.23
CA PHE A 129 -11.97 -3.57 16.10
C PHE A 129 -10.57 -2.97 16.19
N ILE A 130 -10.45 -1.66 16.42
CA ILE A 130 -9.17 -0.97 16.58
C ILE A 130 -8.37 -1.52 17.77
N ASN A 131 -9.04 -1.76 18.89
CA ASN A 131 -8.42 -2.29 20.11
C ASN A 131 -8.15 -3.80 20.06
N LYS A 132 -8.52 -4.49 18.97
CA LYS A 132 -8.43 -5.95 18.81
C LYS A 132 -9.23 -6.74 19.87
N GLU A 133 -10.29 -6.15 20.40
CA GLU A 133 -11.24 -6.78 21.32
C GLU A 133 -12.31 -7.60 20.59
N PHE A 134 -12.48 -7.36 19.29
CA PHE A 134 -13.45 -8.05 18.45
C PHE A 134 -12.83 -8.49 17.13
N TYR A 135 -12.96 -9.77 16.80
CA TYR A 135 -12.51 -10.30 15.51
C TYR A 135 -13.43 -9.85 14.37
N CYS A 136 -12.85 -9.21 13.37
CA CYS A 136 -13.54 -8.80 12.14
C CYS A 136 -12.73 -9.26 10.91
N PRO A 137 -13.36 -9.94 9.93
CA PRO A 137 -12.70 -10.35 8.69
C PRO A 137 -12.59 -9.21 7.67
N ALA A 138 -13.26 -8.07 7.90
CA ALA A 138 -13.07 -6.87 7.10
C ALA A 138 -11.76 -6.18 7.49
N THR A 139 -10.93 -5.81 6.51
CA THR A 139 -9.81 -4.89 6.73
C THR A 139 -10.31 -3.46 6.99
N HIS A 140 -11.50 -3.12 6.50
CA HIS A 140 -12.09 -1.79 6.67
C HIS A 140 -13.56 -1.86 7.10
N LEU A 141 -13.92 -1.05 8.09
CA LEU A 141 -15.30 -0.76 8.47
C LEU A 141 -15.60 0.68 8.06
N PHE A 142 -16.23 0.88 6.91
CA PHE A 142 -16.41 2.20 6.32
C PHE A 142 -17.86 2.66 6.28
N THR A 143 -18.02 3.97 6.36
CA THR A 143 -19.18 4.70 5.87
C THR A 143 -18.99 5.03 4.39
N LEU A 144 -20.01 5.54 3.73
CA LEU A 144 -19.96 5.82 2.31
C LEU A 144 -18.94 6.92 1.98
N SER A 145 -18.89 7.98 2.80
CA SER A 145 -17.92 9.07 2.63
C SER A 145 -16.47 8.58 2.78
N GLU A 146 -16.17 7.75 3.79
CA GLU A 146 -14.82 7.19 3.97
C GLU A 146 -14.42 6.26 2.82
N PHE A 147 -15.37 5.49 2.28
CA PHE A 147 -15.11 4.65 1.10
C PHE A 147 -14.80 5.47 -0.15
N VAL A 148 -15.47 6.62 -0.33
CA VAL A 148 -15.15 7.54 -1.43
C VAL A 148 -13.75 8.13 -1.27
N GLU A 149 -13.35 8.50 -0.05
CA GLU A 149 -11.99 8.98 0.23
C GLU A 149 -10.94 7.88 -0.04
N PHE A 150 -11.25 6.64 0.34
CA PHE A 150 -10.43 5.48 0.01
C PHE A 150 -10.23 5.31 -1.50
N LEU A 151 -11.31 5.36 -2.29
CA LEU A 151 -11.24 5.26 -3.75
C LEU A 151 -10.50 6.44 -4.38
N GLN A 152 -10.63 7.65 -3.81
CA GLN A 152 -9.91 8.83 -4.29
C GLN A 152 -8.41 8.72 -4.05
N THR A 153 -7.97 8.25 -2.88
CA THR A 153 -6.55 8.01 -2.61
C THR A 153 -6.00 6.93 -3.54
N TYR A 154 -6.74 5.83 -3.71
CA TYR A 154 -6.38 4.76 -4.64
C TYR A 154 -6.21 5.29 -6.08
N TYR A 155 -7.14 6.15 -6.53
CA TYR A 155 -7.04 6.85 -7.81
C TYR A 155 -5.79 7.72 -7.91
N GLU A 156 -5.52 8.57 -6.91
CA GLU A 156 -4.38 9.50 -6.92
C GLU A 156 -3.05 8.73 -7.03
N GLU A 157 -2.92 7.65 -6.27
CA GLU A 157 -1.70 6.84 -6.24
C GLU A 157 -1.46 6.10 -7.56
N LYS A 158 -2.47 5.37 -8.07
CA LYS A 158 -2.33 4.67 -9.35
C LYS A 158 -2.17 5.64 -10.52
N SER A 159 -2.83 6.79 -10.50
CA SER A 159 -2.65 7.85 -11.51
C SER A 159 -1.22 8.36 -11.52
N SER A 160 -0.64 8.68 -10.36
CA SER A 160 0.76 9.13 -10.27
C SER A 160 1.73 8.11 -10.86
N LEU A 161 1.53 6.83 -10.51
CA LEU A 161 2.35 5.73 -11.02
C LEU A 161 2.23 5.61 -12.55
N PHE A 162 1.02 5.66 -13.09
CA PHE A 162 0.79 5.53 -14.53
C PHE A 162 1.26 6.77 -15.30
N GLU A 163 1.22 7.95 -14.72
CA GLU A 163 1.79 9.17 -15.32
C GLU A 163 3.32 9.08 -15.44
N ASP A 164 3.98 8.58 -14.40
CA ASP A 164 5.43 8.31 -14.43
C ASP A 164 5.75 7.28 -15.54
N ILE A 165 5.04 6.14 -15.58
CA ILE A 165 5.21 5.11 -16.63
C ILE A 165 4.91 5.68 -18.02
N GLN A 166 3.83 6.45 -18.17
CA GLN A 166 3.45 7.08 -19.43
C GLN A 166 4.59 7.96 -19.94
N SER A 167 5.19 8.77 -19.06
CA SER A 167 6.29 9.67 -19.42
C SER A 167 7.56 8.92 -19.82
N GLU A 168 7.91 7.85 -19.10
CA GLU A 168 9.12 7.07 -19.33
C GLU A 168 9.03 6.21 -20.60
N GLN A 169 7.88 5.56 -20.81
CA GLN A 169 7.63 4.66 -21.95
C GLN A 169 7.01 5.37 -23.15
N LYS A 170 6.70 6.68 -23.03
CA LYS A 170 6.08 7.52 -24.06
C LYS A 170 4.71 6.99 -24.54
N PHE A 171 3.90 6.45 -23.65
CA PHE A 171 2.52 6.03 -23.96
C PHE A 171 1.62 7.23 -24.25
N LYS A 172 0.60 7.04 -25.11
CA LYS A 172 -0.31 8.10 -25.53
C LYS A 172 -1.34 8.45 -24.47
N SER A 173 -1.64 7.52 -23.55
CA SER A 173 -2.63 7.73 -22.49
C SER A 173 -2.24 7.04 -21.19
N ILE A 174 -2.85 7.49 -20.08
CA ILE A 174 -2.75 6.83 -18.77
C ILE A 174 -3.30 5.40 -18.83
N ARG A 175 -4.35 5.15 -19.64
CA ARG A 175 -4.94 3.82 -19.82
C ARG A 175 -3.96 2.83 -20.46
N GLU A 176 -3.20 3.26 -21.46
CA GLU A 176 -2.13 2.45 -22.05
C GLU A 176 -1.05 2.13 -21.02
N ALA A 177 -0.64 3.12 -20.22
CA ALA A 177 0.34 2.93 -19.15
C ALA A 177 -0.18 1.99 -18.04
N GLY A 178 -1.46 2.09 -17.65
CA GLY A 178 -2.09 1.19 -16.68
C GLY A 178 -2.20 -0.24 -17.21
N SER A 179 -2.54 -0.42 -18.48
CA SER A 179 -2.52 -1.74 -19.13
C SER A 179 -1.11 -2.32 -19.17
N PHE A 180 -0.10 -1.51 -19.50
CA PHE A 180 1.30 -1.94 -19.47
C PHE A 180 1.73 -2.31 -18.05
N TYR A 181 1.34 -1.54 -17.04
CA TYR A 181 1.65 -1.82 -15.64
C TYR A 181 1.07 -3.17 -15.20
N GLY A 182 -0.19 -3.46 -15.53
CA GLY A 182 -0.82 -4.76 -15.21
C GLY A 182 -0.08 -5.96 -15.81
N ILE A 183 0.48 -5.79 -17.02
CA ILE A 183 1.18 -6.86 -17.75
C ILE A 183 2.66 -6.97 -17.33
N GLN A 184 3.35 -5.85 -17.16
CA GLN A 184 4.82 -5.78 -17.03
C GLN A 184 5.29 -5.11 -15.73
N GLY A 185 4.53 -4.16 -15.20
CA GLY A 185 4.95 -3.32 -14.06
C GLY A 185 5.10 -4.07 -12.74
N ASN A 186 4.33 -5.15 -12.54
CA ASN A 186 4.42 -6.03 -11.37
C ASN A 186 5.07 -7.41 -11.69
N LYS A 187 5.64 -7.56 -12.90
CA LYS A 187 6.13 -8.86 -13.37
C LYS A 187 7.21 -9.43 -12.46
N LEU A 188 8.15 -8.60 -12.00
CA LEU A 188 9.23 -9.05 -11.11
C LEU A 188 8.69 -9.52 -9.75
N GLU A 189 7.68 -8.84 -9.20
CA GLU A 189 7.02 -9.24 -7.95
C GLU A 189 6.31 -10.59 -8.09
N LYS A 190 5.54 -10.76 -9.18
CA LYS A 190 4.86 -12.01 -9.51
C LYS A 190 5.86 -13.16 -9.70
N GLU A 191 6.88 -12.95 -10.52
CA GLU A 191 7.92 -13.96 -10.78
C GLU A 191 8.64 -14.39 -9.50
N ILE A 192 9.06 -13.44 -8.65
CA ILE A 192 9.72 -13.77 -7.38
C ILE A 192 8.76 -14.54 -6.46
N SER A 193 7.49 -14.10 -6.35
CA SER A 193 6.48 -14.82 -5.56
C SER A 193 6.27 -16.26 -6.05
N GLU A 194 6.17 -16.46 -7.36
CA GLU A 194 6.03 -17.79 -7.98
C GLU A 194 7.25 -18.67 -7.75
N TRP A 195 8.47 -18.13 -7.93
CA TRP A 195 9.71 -18.87 -7.69
C TRP A 195 9.81 -19.31 -6.22
N LEU A 196 9.50 -18.42 -5.28
CA LEU A 196 9.57 -18.70 -3.84
C LEU A 196 8.55 -19.75 -3.40
N ASN A 197 7.34 -19.76 -3.97
CA ASN A 197 6.32 -20.79 -3.70
C ASN A 197 6.61 -22.14 -4.37
N ASN A 198 7.50 -22.19 -5.36
CA ASN A 198 7.71 -23.39 -6.15
C ASN A 198 8.63 -24.40 -5.43
N LYS A 199 8.06 -25.57 -5.10
CA LYS A 199 8.76 -26.66 -4.39
C LYS A 199 10.02 -27.16 -5.12
N THR A 200 10.07 -27.06 -6.44
CA THR A 200 11.25 -27.47 -7.23
C THR A 200 12.44 -26.54 -6.99
N TYR A 201 12.20 -25.22 -6.87
CA TYR A 201 13.26 -24.27 -6.55
C TYR A 201 13.82 -24.50 -5.14
N LEU A 202 12.96 -24.77 -4.16
CA LEU A 202 13.40 -25.13 -2.80
C LEU A 202 14.27 -26.40 -2.79
N LYS A 203 13.84 -27.45 -3.52
CA LYS A 203 14.62 -28.69 -3.65
C LYS A 203 16.00 -28.41 -4.27
N ARG A 204 16.05 -27.59 -5.33
CA ARG A 204 17.31 -27.19 -5.97
C ARG A 204 18.23 -26.44 -5.01
N TYR A 205 17.71 -25.42 -4.34
CA TYR A 205 18.45 -24.60 -3.36
C TYR A 205 19.07 -25.45 -2.23
N LYS A 206 18.33 -26.45 -1.75
CA LYS A 206 18.85 -27.40 -0.76
C LYS A 206 19.97 -28.28 -1.31
N ALA A 207 19.85 -28.77 -2.53
CA ALA A 207 20.82 -29.68 -3.14
C ALA A 207 22.11 -28.98 -3.58
N ILE A 208 22.00 -27.84 -4.28
CA ILE A 208 23.12 -27.14 -4.92
C ILE A 208 23.03 -25.67 -4.50
N LYS A 209 24.18 -25.06 -4.18
CA LYS A 209 24.25 -23.61 -3.98
C LYS A 209 24.49 -22.94 -5.33
N GLU A 210 23.52 -22.17 -5.80
CA GLU A 210 23.64 -21.32 -6.97
C GLU A 210 23.70 -19.85 -6.52
N TYR A 211 24.12 -18.94 -7.40
CA TYR A 211 24.01 -17.50 -7.13
C TYR A 211 22.80 -16.93 -7.86
N SER A 212 21.61 -17.43 -7.51
CA SER A 212 20.33 -17.02 -8.10
C SER A 212 19.59 -16.01 -7.24
N THR A 213 18.60 -15.31 -7.80
CA THR A 213 17.71 -14.41 -7.04
C THR A 213 17.07 -15.13 -5.85
N TYR A 214 16.67 -16.38 -6.04
CA TYR A 214 16.08 -17.22 -4.98
C TYR A 214 17.08 -17.39 -3.83
N ASP A 215 18.31 -17.82 -4.14
CA ASP A 215 19.37 -18.08 -3.17
C ASP A 215 19.73 -16.80 -2.40
N ILE A 216 19.84 -15.65 -3.08
CA ILE A 216 20.12 -14.35 -2.46
C ILE A 216 19.05 -13.98 -1.42
N ILE A 217 17.77 -14.13 -1.77
CA ILE A 217 16.65 -13.80 -0.87
C ILE A 217 16.70 -14.72 0.36
N ILE A 218 16.73 -16.03 0.15
CA ILE A 218 16.64 -17.00 1.24
C ILE A 218 17.89 -16.98 2.12
N ASP A 219 19.11 -16.95 1.55
CA ASP A 219 20.34 -16.88 2.33
C ASP A 219 20.36 -15.63 3.23
N THR A 220 19.88 -14.50 2.74
CA THR A 220 19.86 -13.24 3.51
C THR A 220 18.88 -13.33 4.69
N ILE A 221 17.68 -13.88 4.47
CA ILE A 221 16.70 -14.08 5.54
C ILE A 221 17.23 -15.09 6.55
N LEU A 222 17.69 -16.26 6.12
CA LEU A 222 18.22 -17.28 7.03
C LEU A 222 19.41 -16.76 7.86
N LYS A 223 20.29 -15.95 7.26
CA LYS A 223 21.42 -15.34 7.97
C LYS A 223 20.96 -14.44 9.12
N LYS A 224 19.86 -13.68 8.96
CA LYS A 224 19.28 -12.87 10.04
C LYS A 224 18.88 -13.73 11.23
N TYR A 225 18.26 -14.88 10.95
CA TYR A 225 17.75 -15.81 11.96
C TYR A 225 18.74 -16.89 12.39
N GLN A 226 19.98 -16.84 11.88
CA GLN A 226 21.04 -17.83 12.16
C GLN A 226 20.60 -19.28 11.83
N LEU A 227 19.81 -19.44 10.77
CA LEU A 227 19.30 -20.72 10.30
C LEU A 227 20.09 -21.27 9.12
N ASN A 228 20.00 -22.59 8.93
CA ASN A 228 20.56 -23.28 7.79
C ASN A 228 19.48 -23.60 6.76
N LYS A 229 19.88 -23.71 5.50
CA LYS A 229 18.96 -24.04 4.40
C LYS A 229 18.23 -25.38 4.58
N ASN A 230 18.84 -26.31 5.31
CA ASN A 230 18.25 -27.62 5.58
C ASN A 230 17.07 -27.54 6.55
N ASP A 231 17.02 -26.49 7.37
CA ASP A 231 16.00 -26.27 8.39
C ASP A 231 14.65 -25.85 7.78
N ILE A 232 14.60 -25.49 6.49
CA ILE A 232 13.35 -25.05 5.83
C ILE A 232 12.47 -26.26 5.48
N ILE A 233 11.25 -26.37 6.00
CA ILE A 233 10.25 -27.32 5.51
C ILE A 233 9.54 -26.77 4.26
N LYS A 234 9.03 -25.55 4.36
CA LYS A 234 8.15 -24.95 3.36
C LYS A 234 8.37 -23.45 3.31
N ILE A 235 8.22 -22.90 2.11
CA ILE A 235 8.11 -21.47 1.87
C ILE A 235 6.72 -21.19 1.31
N HIS A 236 6.08 -20.15 1.80
CA HIS A 236 4.88 -19.58 1.24
C HIS A 236 5.11 -18.08 1.05
N THR A 237 4.78 -17.56 -0.13
CA THR A 237 4.92 -16.14 -0.45
C THR A 237 3.64 -15.61 -1.06
N THR A 238 3.31 -14.35 -0.80
CA THR A 238 2.21 -13.66 -1.48
C THR A 238 2.59 -12.23 -1.80
N ASN A 239 2.08 -11.70 -2.92
CA ASN A 239 2.13 -10.29 -3.28
C ASN A 239 0.78 -9.58 -3.06
N SER A 240 -0.17 -10.23 -2.38
CA SER A 240 -1.45 -9.63 -1.98
C SER A 240 -1.32 -9.03 -0.59
N ILE A 241 -0.75 -7.84 -0.55
CA ILE A 241 -0.58 -7.10 0.70
C ILE A 241 -1.82 -6.22 0.91
N PRO A 242 -2.42 -6.21 2.11
CA PRO A 242 -3.56 -5.35 2.39
C PRO A 242 -3.24 -3.87 2.11
N LEU A 243 -4.17 -3.16 1.47
CA LEU A 243 -4.09 -1.70 1.31
C LEU A 243 -4.11 -1.01 2.67
N LEU A 244 -3.52 0.19 2.73
CA LEU A 244 -3.58 1.06 3.91
C LEU A 244 -5.02 1.53 4.15
N LYS A 245 -5.30 2.01 5.36
CA LYS A 245 -6.64 2.46 5.77
C LYS A 245 -7.20 3.54 4.85
N ASN A 246 -6.35 4.40 4.30
CA ASN A 246 -6.75 5.44 3.36
C ASN A 246 -6.85 4.95 1.90
N GLY A 247 -6.54 3.69 1.59
CA GLY A 247 -6.54 3.13 0.23
C GLY A 247 -5.21 3.21 -0.50
N GLY A 248 -4.16 3.73 0.14
CA GLY A 248 -2.82 3.75 -0.43
C GLY A 248 -2.12 2.38 -0.40
N ASN A 249 -1.10 2.18 -1.22
CA ASN A 249 -0.31 0.95 -1.19
C ASN A 249 0.67 0.96 0.00
N PRO A 250 0.80 -0.18 0.70
CA PRO A 250 1.86 -0.35 1.70
C PRO A 250 3.25 -0.35 1.04
N LYS A 251 4.32 -0.28 1.85
CA LYS A 251 5.70 -0.37 1.35
C LYS A 251 6.15 -1.80 1.07
N THR A 252 5.44 -2.78 1.61
CA THR A 252 5.67 -4.18 1.31
C THR A 252 5.07 -4.53 -0.04
N ASP A 253 5.88 -5.14 -0.89
CA ASP A 253 5.46 -5.68 -2.19
C ASP A 253 5.32 -7.23 -2.11
N LEU A 254 6.09 -7.91 -1.24
CA LEU A 254 5.98 -9.34 -0.94
C LEU A 254 5.99 -9.64 0.55
N PHE A 255 5.15 -10.59 0.96
CA PHE A 255 5.17 -11.22 2.28
C PHE A 255 5.59 -12.67 2.15
N ILE A 256 6.63 -13.08 2.88
CA ILE A 256 7.19 -14.43 2.85
C ILE A 256 7.05 -15.08 4.23
N GLN A 257 6.68 -16.35 4.25
CA GLN A 257 6.63 -17.20 5.42
C GLN A 257 7.49 -18.44 5.19
N ILE A 258 8.42 -18.70 6.10
CA ILE A 258 9.32 -19.86 6.09
C ILE A 258 8.96 -20.71 7.30
N THR A 259 8.45 -21.91 7.06
CA THR A 259 8.23 -22.92 8.10
C THR A 259 9.49 -23.72 8.30
N THR A 260 10.00 -23.79 9.53
CA THR A 260 11.21 -24.53 9.89
C THR A 260 10.90 -25.97 10.33
N ILE A 261 11.94 -26.80 10.46
CA ILE A 261 11.83 -28.20 10.94
C ILE A 261 11.21 -28.32 12.33
N ASP A 262 11.41 -27.31 13.17
CA ASP A 262 10.89 -27.27 14.54
C ASP A 262 9.45 -26.74 14.59
N GLY A 263 8.85 -26.45 13.44
CA GLY A 263 7.49 -25.93 13.30
C GLY A 263 7.35 -24.41 13.48
N GLU A 264 8.46 -23.69 13.72
CA GLU A 264 8.46 -22.22 13.76
C GLU A 264 8.12 -21.64 12.38
N ILE A 265 7.37 -20.53 12.37
CA ILE A 265 7.07 -19.77 11.15
C ILE A 265 7.72 -18.40 11.24
N ILE A 266 8.78 -18.23 10.47
CA ILE A 266 9.41 -16.92 10.28
C ILE A 266 8.63 -16.19 9.21
N SER A 267 8.26 -14.94 9.47
CA SER A 267 7.53 -14.09 8.52
C SER A 267 8.33 -12.82 8.25
N GLU A 268 8.50 -12.48 6.98
CA GLU A 268 9.24 -11.30 6.55
C GLU A 268 8.54 -10.56 5.40
N THR A 269 8.87 -9.27 5.28
CA THR A 269 8.25 -8.34 4.34
C THR A 269 9.32 -7.69 3.47
N ILE A 270 9.08 -7.64 2.17
CA ILE A 270 10.06 -7.21 1.16
C ILE A 270 9.46 -6.12 0.29
N SER A 271 10.14 -4.99 0.15
CA SER A 271 9.89 -4.04 -0.93
C SER A 271 10.77 -4.37 -2.14
N ILE A 272 10.22 -4.30 -3.34
CA ILE A 272 10.90 -4.53 -4.60
C ILE A 272 11.09 -3.19 -5.33
N LYS A 273 12.27 -3.00 -5.90
CA LYS A 273 12.60 -1.86 -6.77
C LYS A 273 13.31 -2.38 -8.01
N ASN A 274 12.71 -2.18 -9.18
CA ASN A 274 13.31 -2.51 -10.46
C ASN A 274 13.70 -1.21 -11.19
N THR A 275 14.98 -0.99 -11.42
CA THR A 275 15.44 0.31 -11.90
C THR A 275 16.78 0.25 -12.62
N THR A 276 17.03 1.25 -13.46
CA THR A 276 18.35 1.55 -14.04
C THR A 276 18.92 2.86 -13.50
N LYS A 277 18.14 3.58 -12.68
CA LYS A 277 18.44 4.92 -12.16
C LYS A 277 19.18 4.82 -10.83
N LYS A 278 20.07 5.79 -10.57
CA LYS A 278 20.77 5.93 -9.27
C LYS A 278 19.88 6.41 -8.14
N ARG A 279 18.72 7.01 -8.46
CA ARG A 279 17.71 7.43 -7.49
C ARG A 279 16.33 7.12 -8.02
N VAL A 280 15.43 6.64 -7.16
CA VAL A 280 14.07 6.26 -7.52
C VAL A 280 13.06 6.83 -6.54
N SER A 281 11.85 7.10 -7.01
CA SER A 281 10.73 7.47 -6.14
C SER A 281 10.48 6.36 -5.13
N CYS A 282 10.36 6.74 -3.86
CA CYS A 282 10.09 5.81 -2.76
C CYS A 282 8.87 6.23 -1.94
N HIS A 283 8.47 7.50 -2.03
CA HIS A 283 7.40 8.05 -1.22
C HIS A 283 6.76 9.24 -1.94
N ASP A 284 5.43 9.35 -1.88
CA ASP A 284 4.68 10.44 -2.48
C ASP A 284 3.39 10.64 -1.68
N TYR A 285 3.28 11.76 -0.96
CA TYR A 285 2.18 12.07 -0.05
C TYR A 285 1.87 13.58 0.02
N LYS A 286 0.70 13.94 0.56
CA LYS A 286 0.34 15.35 0.82
C LYS A 286 1.08 15.83 2.06
N ALA A 287 1.33 17.13 2.18
CA ALA A 287 1.98 17.74 3.33
C ALA A 287 1.29 17.35 4.65
N ASP A 288 -0.04 17.22 4.66
CA ASP A 288 -0.81 16.81 5.83
C ASP A 288 -0.43 15.40 6.33
N ASP A 289 -0.05 14.48 5.45
CA ASP A 289 0.45 13.16 5.85
C ASP A 289 1.82 13.26 6.54
N PHE A 290 2.72 14.11 6.03
CA PHE A 290 3.99 14.39 6.69
C PHE A 290 3.76 15.04 8.06
N ILE A 291 2.84 16.00 8.16
CA ILE A 291 2.52 16.70 9.42
C ILE A 291 2.02 15.71 10.48
N ARG A 292 1.14 14.81 10.07
CA ARG A 292 0.57 13.75 10.91
C ARG A 292 1.66 12.78 11.38
N VAL A 293 2.43 12.20 10.47
CA VAL A 293 3.46 11.20 10.83
C VAL A 293 4.64 11.80 11.59
N LEU A 294 5.07 13.01 11.24
CA LEU A 294 6.12 13.72 11.98
C LEU A 294 5.61 14.31 13.30
N ASN A 295 4.29 14.29 13.53
CA ASN A 295 3.59 14.89 14.66
C ASN A 295 4.07 16.33 14.91
N CYS A 296 3.84 17.20 13.92
CA CYS A 296 4.33 18.59 13.92
C CYS A 296 3.24 19.62 13.60
N ALA A 297 1.96 19.26 13.80
CA ALA A 297 0.86 20.19 13.67
C ALA A 297 1.01 21.39 14.63
N GLY A 298 0.67 22.59 14.16
CA GLY A 298 0.82 23.85 14.89
C GLY A 298 2.26 24.38 15.00
N THR A 299 3.25 23.74 14.37
CA THR A 299 4.65 24.16 14.45
C THR A 299 5.14 24.86 13.18
N LYS A 300 6.29 25.54 13.24
CA LYS A 300 6.95 26.06 12.03
C LYS A 300 7.24 24.98 10.99
N LEU A 301 7.50 23.73 11.42
CA LEU A 301 7.78 22.62 10.51
C LEU A 301 6.57 22.31 9.61
N GLU A 302 5.34 22.39 10.14
CA GLU A 302 4.13 22.29 9.33
C GLU A 302 4.11 23.35 8.22
N THR A 303 4.45 24.60 8.55
CA THR A 303 4.49 25.68 7.55
C THR A 303 5.51 25.37 6.45
N TYR A 304 6.70 24.90 6.80
CA TYR A 304 7.71 24.50 5.82
C TYR A 304 7.25 23.37 4.90
N LEU A 305 6.61 22.33 5.44
CA LEU A 305 6.10 21.21 4.64
C LEU A 305 5.02 21.66 3.66
N LYS A 306 4.08 22.51 4.11
CA LYS A 306 3.04 23.10 3.25
C LYS A 306 3.65 24.03 2.19
N LEU A 307 4.64 24.85 2.55
CA LEU A 307 5.37 25.69 1.60
C LEU A 307 6.10 24.85 0.55
N PHE A 308 6.81 23.79 0.96
CA PHE A 308 7.49 22.91 0.01
C PHE A 308 6.49 22.25 -0.95
N GLN A 309 5.32 21.78 -0.47
CA GLN A 309 4.32 21.24 -1.38
C GLN A 309 3.87 22.26 -2.44
N ASN A 310 3.64 23.52 -2.04
CA ASN A 310 3.22 24.60 -2.92
C ASN A 310 4.31 25.01 -3.91
N TYR A 311 5.57 24.98 -3.47
CA TYR A 311 6.76 25.37 -4.22
C TYR A 311 7.79 24.22 -4.25
N PRO A 312 7.51 23.11 -4.96
CA PRO A 312 8.18 21.82 -4.76
C PRO A 312 9.53 21.67 -5.49
N THR A 313 10.21 22.79 -5.72
CA THR A 313 11.60 22.82 -6.21
C THR A 313 12.45 23.58 -5.20
N TYR A 314 13.73 23.26 -5.08
CA TYR A 314 14.58 23.89 -4.06
C TYR A 314 14.66 25.41 -4.22
N SER A 315 14.79 25.90 -5.46
CA SER A 315 14.84 27.34 -5.75
C SER A 315 13.51 28.02 -5.40
N GLU A 316 12.38 27.48 -5.86
CA GLU A 316 11.09 28.13 -5.61
C GLU A 316 10.70 28.05 -4.14
N PHE A 317 11.04 26.95 -3.46
CA PHE A 317 10.84 26.84 -2.02
C PHE A 317 11.61 27.92 -1.27
N GLU A 318 12.88 28.14 -1.62
CA GLU A 318 13.74 29.16 -1.01
C GLU A 318 13.25 30.58 -1.33
N ASP A 319 12.90 30.85 -2.60
CA ASP A 319 12.41 32.15 -3.08
C ASP A 319 11.05 32.56 -2.44
N ASN A 320 10.29 31.57 -1.96
CA ASN A 320 8.97 31.79 -1.35
C ASN A 320 8.98 31.62 0.18
N LEU A 321 10.14 31.56 0.82
CA LEU A 321 10.22 31.57 2.28
C LEU A 321 9.77 32.94 2.84
N PRO A 322 8.95 32.96 3.91
CA PRO A 322 8.67 34.20 4.62
C PRO A 322 9.94 34.82 5.22
N ILE A 323 9.93 36.13 5.48
CA ILE A 323 11.12 36.91 5.87
C ILE A 323 11.89 36.39 7.11
N ASN A 324 11.23 35.61 7.98
CA ASN A 324 11.80 35.04 9.22
C ASN A 324 12.00 33.52 9.14
N TYR A 325 12.05 32.96 7.94
CA TYR A 325 12.22 31.53 7.66
C TYR A 325 13.50 31.33 6.86
N THR A 326 14.30 30.33 7.22
CA THR A 326 15.51 29.97 6.46
C THR A 326 15.54 28.47 6.14
N ILE A 327 16.31 28.10 5.12
CA ILE A 327 16.57 26.68 4.78
C ILE A 327 17.33 25.97 5.92
N GLU A 328 18.19 26.69 6.62
CA GLU A 328 18.91 26.17 7.79
C GLU A 328 17.95 25.84 8.94
N GLU A 329 17.00 26.73 9.25
CA GLU A 329 15.96 26.47 10.25
C GLU A 329 15.14 25.24 9.88
N PHE A 330 14.70 25.10 8.62
CA PHE A 330 13.98 23.91 8.17
C PHE A 330 14.82 22.64 8.35
N SER A 331 16.10 22.67 7.95
CA SER A 331 17.01 21.53 8.11
C SER A 331 17.20 21.16 9.59
N ASN A 332 17.34 22.14 10.48
CA ASN A 332 17.48 21.91 11.92
C ASN A 332 16.21 21.30 12.54
N LEU A 333 15.02 21.77 12.16
CA LEU A 333 13.74 21.18 12.58
C LEU A 333 13.61 19.73 12.08
N MET A 334 14.06 19.46 10.85
CA MET A 334 14.06 18.11 10.29
C MET A 334 15.08 17.18 10.94
N LYS A 335 16.21 17.67 11.44
CA LYS A 335 17.28 16.84 12.03
C LYS A 335 16.76 15.90 13.13
N GLY A 336 15.89 16.38 14.02
CA GLY A 336 15.27 15.58 15.07
C GLY A 336 14.22 14.57 14.57
N LYS A 337 13.77 14.72 13.32
CA LYS A 337 12.73 13.90 12.68
C LYS A 337 13.28 13.04 11.53
N ALA A 338 14.56 13.17 11.18
CA ALA A 338 15.14 12.61 9.96
C ALA A 338 15.09 11.09 9.91
N LYS A 339 15.44 10.40 11.01
CA LYS A 339 15.38 8.93 11.08
C LYS A 339 13.92 8.44 10.97
N LEU A 340 13.00 9.05 11.71
CA LEU A 340 11.57 8.75 11.65
C LEU A 340 11.02 8.92 10.23
N LEU A 341 11.30 10.06 9.56
CA LEU A 341 10.90 10.28 8.18
C LEU A 341 11.51 9.23 7.25
N THR A 342 12.78 8.90 7.43
CA THR A 342 13.47 7.92 6.57
C THR A 342 12.87 6.52 6.71
N GLU A 343 12.53 6.11 7.92
CA GLU A 343 11.87 4.84 8.19
C GLU A 343 10.43 4.81 7.66
N TRP A 344 9.66 5.89 7.83
CA TRP A 344 8.32 5.97 7.22
C TRP A 344 8.40 5.93 5.69
N CYS A 345 9.33 6.66 5.09
CA CYS A 345 9.45 6.71 3.63
C CYS A 345 9.82 5.37 3.01
N LEU A 346 10.73 4.63 3.64
CA LEU A 346 11.30 3.40 3.09
C LEU A 346 10.59 2.14 3.58
N LYS A 347 10.26 2.06 4.86
CA LYS A 347 9.62 0.89 5.49
C LYS A 347 8.11 1.03 5.59
N GLY A 348 7.58 2.25 5.61
CA GLY A 348 6.16 2.50 5.90
C GLY A 348 5.84 2.46 7.41
N SER A 349 6.87 2.51 8.26
CA SER A 349 6.68 2.52 9.72
C SER A 349 6.20 3.87 10.25
N HIS A 350 5.80 3.92 11.53
CA HIS A 350 5.35 5.12 12.26
C HIS A 350 3.99 5.69 11.87
N ASP A 351 3.40 5.23 10.76
CA ASP A 351 2.07 5.64 10.32
C ASP A 351 0.94 4.80 10.99
N ILE A 352 0.90 4.83 12.32
CA ILE A 352 0.02 3.95 13.13
C ILE A 352 -1.46 4.13 12.76
N GLU A 353 -1.88 5.35 12.44
CA GLU A 353 -3.28 5.66 12.11
C GLU A 353 -3.73 5.11 10.75
N ASN A 354 -2.78 4.85 9.85
CA ASN A 354 -3.05 4.40 8.48
C ASN A 354 -2.74 2.90 8.25
N LEU A 355 -1.96 2.28 9.13
CA LEU A 355 -1.68 0.85 9.10
C LEU A 355 -2.86 0.03 9.62
N ILE A 356 -3.16 -1.09 8.96
CA ILE A 356 -4.20 -2.07 9.34
C ILE A 356 -3.56 -3.34 9.88
N ASP A 357 -2.53 -3.82 9.18
CA ASP A 357 -1.74 -4.98 9.57
C ASP A 357 -0.25 -4.62 9.42
N SER A 358 0.30 -4.01 10.48
CA SER A 358 1.69 -3.58 10.51
C SER A 358 2.67 -4.72 10.27
N SER A 359 2.31 -5.98 10.56
CA SER A 359 3.17 -7.15 10.35
C SER A 359 3.36 -7.50 8.88
N LYS A 360 2.40 -7.09 8.02
CA LYS A 360 2.46 -7.29 6.57
C LYS A 360 2.79 -6.01 5.82
N GLN A 361 2.38 -4.85 6.31
CA GLN A 361 2.44 -3.60 5.57
C GLN A 361 3.73 -2.80 5.77
N ILE A 362 4.45 -3.05 6.87
CA ILE A 362 5.78 -2.47 7.10
C ILE A 362 6.82 -3.41 6.50
N SER A 363 7.69 -2.86 5.66
CA SER A 363 8.72 -3.63 4.96
C SER A 363 10.01 -3.73 5.76
N ASN A 364 10.52 -4.95 5.93
CA ASN A 364 11.75 -5.27 6.65
C ASN A 364 12.98 -5.35 5.74
N PHE A 365 12.78 -5.63 4.46
CA PHE A 365 13.85 -5.76 3.46
C PHE A 365 13.57 -4.95 2.19
N VAL A 366 14.63 -4.62 1.47
CA VAL A 366 14.56 -4.09 0.11
C VAL A 366 15.32 -4.98 -0.86
N LEU A 367 14.62 -5.43 -1.91
CA LEU A 367 15.18 -6.09 -3.07
C LEU A 367 15.27 -5.10 -4.22
N ILE A 368 16.48 -4.83 -4.68
CA ILE A 368 16.77 -3.92 -5.76
C ILE A 368 17.30 -4.73 -6.94
N ASN A 369 16.54 -4.74 -8.04
CA ASN A 369 17.07 -5.12 -9.34
C ASN A 369 17.60 -3.86 -10.03
N SER A 370 18.92 -3.75 -10.09
CA SER A 370 19.62 -2.63 -10.74
C SER A 370 20.39 -3.12 -11.95
N ASN A 371 19.90 -2.80 -13.17
CA ASN A 371 20.51 -3.24 -14.42
C ASN A 371 20.71 -4.77 -14.50
N GLY A 372 19.72 -5.55 -14.04
CA GLY A 372 19.75 -7.02 -14.03
C GLY A 372 20.54 -7.63 -12.87
N LYS A 373 21.16 -6.82 -12.00
CA LYS A 373 21.85 -7.28 -10.80
C LYS A 373 20.93 -7.15 -9.59
N ILE A 374 20.75 -8.26 -8.88
CA ILE A 374 19.96 -8.30 -7.65
C ILE A 374 20.81 -7.93 -6.46
N HIS A 375 20.30 -6.99 -5.67
CA HIS A 375 20.83 -6.60 -4.37
C HIS A 375 19.72 -6.70 -3.34
N PHE A 376 20.00 -7.31 -2.20
CA PHE A 376 18.99 -7.55 -1.18
C PHE A 376 19.54 -7.16 0.18
N PHE A 377 18.84 -6.24 0.85
CA PHE A 377 19.31 -5.64 2.10
C PHE A 377 18.20 -5.60 3.13
N GLU A 378 18.58 -5.80 4.38
CA GLU A 378 17.75 -5.49 5.53
C GLU A 378 17.62 -3.97 5.66
N TYR A 379 16.40 -3.46 5.82
CA TYR A 379 16.15 -2.01 5.76
C TYR A 379 16.89 -1.25 6.85
N ASP A 380 17.07 -1.81 8.05
CA ASP A 380 17.74 -1.12 9.15
C ASP A 380 19.20 -0.81 8.78
N LYS A 381 19.92 -1.81 8.25
CA LYS A 381 21.28 -1.65 7.72
C LYS A 381 21.32 -0.70 6.54
N TYR A 382 20.34 -0.80 5.64
CA TYR A 382 20.21 0.06 4.48
C TYR A 382 20.06 1.54 4.88
N ILE A 383 19.14 1.82 5.81
CA ILE A 383 18.84 3.16 6.32
C ILE A 383 20.07 3.76 7.00
N ASP A 384 20.71 3.00 7.90
CA ASP A 384 21.89 3.47 8.60
C ASP A 384 23.02 3.82 7.64
N TYR A 385 23.22 2.98 6.61
CA TYR A 385 24.21 3.24 5.58
C TYR A 385 23.90 4.52 4.77
N ILE A 386 22.68 4.71 4.28
CA ILE A 386 22.35 5.89 3.46
C ILE A 386 22.36 7.18 4.29
N MET A 387 21.97 7.12 5.56
CA MET A 387 22.00 8.26 6.48
C MET A 387 23.43 8.74 6.76
N LYS A 388 24.38 7.79 6.83
CA LYS A 388 25.80 8.09 7.09
C LYS A 388 26.56 8.50 5.83
N ASN A 389 26.26 7.88 4.68
CA ASN A 389 27.13 7.93 3.49
C ASN A 389 26.54 8.72 2.30
N SER A 390 25.28 9.16 2.37
CA SER A 390 24.68 9.96 1.28
C SER A 390 24.77 11.45 1.55
N THR A 391 24.73 12.25 0.48
CA THR A 391 24.48 13.69 0.60
C THR A 391 23.07 13.92 1.15
N LEU A 392 22.98 14.57 2.30
CA LEU A 392 21.71 14.88 2.95
C LEU A 392 21.13 16.19 2.43
N LYS A 393 19.80 16.22 2.21
CA LYS A 393 19.01 17.43 1.97
C LYS A 393 17.91 17.52 3.00
N PHE A 394 17.80 18.69 3.64
CA PHE A 394 16.95 18.91 4.80
C PHE A 394 17.17 17.83 5.88
N SER A 395 18.44 17.48 6.11
CA SER A 395 18.89 16.42 7.03
C SER A 395 18.40 14.99 6.72
N THR A 396 17.89 14.74 5.52
CA THR A 396 17.40 13.41 5.07
C THR A 396 18.18 12.92 3.86
N PRO A 397 18.23 11.59 3.59
CA PRO A 397 18.99 11.04 2.48
C PRO A 397 18.23 11.14 1.14
N PHE A 398 17.13 11.89 1.10
CA PHE A 398 16.22 11.96 -0.03
C PHE A 398 16.48 13.17 -0.93
N SER A 399 16.08 13.03 -2.19
CA SER A 399 15.81 14.20 -3.03
C SER A 399 14.33 14.52 -2.92
N TRP A 400 14.02 15.77 -2.63
CA TRP A 400 12.66 16.28 -2.52
C TRP A 400 12.24 16.91 -3.84
N THR A 401 11.03 16.57 -4.30
CA THR A 401 10.45 17.03 -5.57
C THR A 401 8.92 16.87 -5.50
N TYR A 402 8.24 16.99 -6.64
CA TYR A 402 6.85 16.63 -6.83
C TYR A 402 6.71 15.52 -7.89
N PRO A 403 5.60 14.76 -7.89
CA PRO A 403 5.28 13.79 -8.94
C PRO A 403 4.96 14.48 -10.27
N SER A 404 5.19 13.81 -11.39
CA SER A 404 4.89 14.34 -12.72
C SER A 404 3.44 14.83 -12.79
N LYS A 405 3.19 16.01 -13.38
CA LYS A 405 1.85 16.63 -13.51
C LYS A 405 1.09 16.91 -12.19
N GLN A 406 1.71 16.71 -11.03
CA GLN A 406 1.11 16.94 -9.70
C GLN A 406 1.80 18.05 -8.89
N ARG A 407 2.37 19.02 -9.60
CA ARG A 407 3.00 20.20 -9.00
C ARG A 407 2.00 20.94 -8.10
N GLY A 408 2.42 21.32 -6.90
CA GLY A 408 1.56 22.01 -5.92
C GLY A 408 0.62 21.10 -5.13
N LYS A 409 0.55 19.79 -5.45
CA LYS A 409 -0.44 18.89 -4.87
C LYS A 409 0.14 17.89 -3.87
N ARG A 410 1.38 17.44 -4.10
CA ARG A 410 2.03 16.37 -3.34
C ARG A 410 3.54 16.58 -3.28
N ILE A 411 4.17 15.97 -2.27
CA ILE A 411 5.62 15.92 -2.08
C ILE A 411 6.08 14.51 -2.44
N GLN A 412 7.01 14.41 -3.39
CA GLN A 412 7.67 13.16 -3.79
C GLN A 412 9.11 13.12 -3.25
N LEU A 413 9.47 11.99 -2.65
CA LEU A 413 10.83 11.71 -2.16
C LEU A 413 11.47 10.59 -2.97
N LYS A 414 12.72 10.82 -3.37
CA LYS A 414 13.54 9.82 -4.10
C LYS A 414 14.68 9.32 -3.24
N MET A 415 14.76 8.00 -3.08
CA MET A 415 15.85 7.32 -2.38
C MET A 415 17.06 7.09 -3.30
N PRO A 416 18.29 7.06 -2.77
CA PRO A 416 19.44 6.54 -3.51
C PRO A 416 19.28 5.04 -3.80
N ILE A 417 19.97 4.52 -4.81
CA ILE A 417 20.08 3.08 -5.10
C ILE A 417 21.49 2.62 -4.76
N LEU A 418 21.58 1.53 -3.99
CA LEU A 418 22.85 0.94 -3.57
C LEU A 418 23.10 -0.38 -4.30
N SER A 419 24.36 -0.62 -4.67
CA SER A 419 24.83 -1.91 -5.19
C SER A 419 25.55 -2.76 -4.13
N SER A 420 25.95 -2.15 -3.00
CA SER A 420 26.56 -2.83 -1.86
C SER A 420 26.47 -1.96 -0.61
N ILE A 421 26.56 -2.60 0.55
CA ILE A 421 26.75 -1.98 1.85
C ILE A 421 28.04 -2.58 2.40
N ASN A 422 29.07 -1.76 2.56
CA ASN A 422 30.29 -2.17 3.24
C ASN A 422 30.11 -1.80 4.72
N ASN A 423 30.34 -2.76 5.61
CA ASN A 423 30.33 -2.53 7.06
C ASN A 423 31.55 -1.74 7.51
#